data_AF-A0A2D4H4E1-F1
#
_entry.id   AF-A0A2D4H4E1-F1
#
_cell.length_a   1.000
_cell.length_b   1.000
_cell.length_c   1.000
_cell.angle_alpha   90.00
_cell.angle_beta   90.00
_cell.angle_gamma   90.00
#
_symmetry.space_group_name_H-M   'P 1'
#
loop_
_entity.id
_entity.type
_entity.pdbx_description
1 polymer ?
#
loop_
_entity_poly.entity_id
_entity_poly.type
_entity_poly.pdbx_seq_one_letter_code
_entity_poly.pdbx_strand_id
1 'polypeptide(L)'
;KQGLVCDFKYIKLKEQKISGTGKGNKGISEGSLPVTEELHIITFTLDYRYRGIECQLQTSTLPVVIVSNANQISSAWASILWFIMLSRDTKNQLFFSKPPAATWAQLSTVLSWQFSAATEQGLDKPQLKMLGEKLCGPGVSSQSTITWDQFSKEATESSPENHSFSFWTWIDGILLLIQEHLLQLWGKKLIMGFVSRKNEQRLLKRKRAGTFLLRFSESISSGGITFTWVDFKNDGEFLIPILLFNLV
;
A
#
# COMPACT_ATOMS: atom_id res chain seq x y z
N LYS A 1 38.48 6.80 -4.98
CA LYS A 1 38.57 5.74 -6.01
C LYS A 1 37.24 5.73 -6.75
N GLN A 2 37.22 6.08 -8.04
CA GLN A 2 36.03 5.89 -8.88
C GLN A 2 35.97 4.41 -9.28
N GLY A 3 34.86 3.74 -8.95
CA GLY A 3 34.63 2.36 -9.36
C GLY A 3 34.32 2.27 -10.86
N LEU A 4 34.37 1.06 -11.43
CA LEU A 4 33.84 0.81 -12.76
C LEU A 4 32.31 0.83 -12.69
N VAL A 5 31.70 1.87 -13.24
CA VAL A 5 30.25 2.11 -13.16
C VAL A 5 29.69 2.24 -14.58
N CYS A 6 28.55 1.60 -14.82
CA CYS A 6 27.79 1.73 -16.06
C CYS A 6 26.39 2.25 -15.73
N ASP A 7 26.10 3.47 -16.20
CA ASP A 7 24.81 4.12 -15.95
C ASP A 7 23.89 3.94 -17.16
N PHE A 8 22.76 3.26 -16.94
CA PHE A 8 21.73 3.11 -17.95
C PHE A 8 20.67 4.19 -17.78
N LYS A 9 20.63 5.16 -18.71
CA LYS A 9 19.60 6.21 -18.79
C LYS A 9 18.72 5.98 -20.02
N TYR A 10 17.46 6.38 -19.95
CA TYR A 10 16.51 6.33 -21.08
C TYR A 10 16.14 4.93 -21.58
N ILE A 11 16.27 3.89 -20.74
CA ILE A 11 15.72 2.56 -21.05
C ILE A 11 14.19 2.70 -21.20
N LYS A 12 13.66 2.15 -22.31
CA LYS A 12 12.23 2.03 -22.55
C LYS A 12 11.87 0.55 -22.70
N LEU A 13 10.82 0.13 -22.02
CA LEU A 13 10.23 -1.20 -22.18
C LEU A 13 9.08 -1.12 -23.18
N LYS A 14 8.95 -2.14 -24.02
CA LYS A 14 7.83 -2.28 -24.96
C LYS A 14 7.38 -3.73 -24.95
N GLU A 15 6.08 -3.94 -24.86
CA GLU A 15 5.49 -5.27 -24.99
C GLU A 15 5.85 -5.88 -26.35
N GLN A 16 6.36 -7.11 -26.33
CA GLN A 16 6.65 -7.87 -27.54
C GLN A 16 5.40 -8.63 -27.97
N LYS A 17 4.65 -8.07 -28.94
CA LYS A 17 3.51 -8.75 -29.55
C LYS A 17 4.01 -9.87 -30.46
N ILE A 18 3.71 -11.12 -30.12
CA ILE A 18 4.05 -12.27 -30.97
C ILE A 18 3.00 -12.35 -32.10
N SER A 19 3.37 -11.95 -33.32
CA SER A 19 2.54 -12.14 -34.52
C SER A 19 2.84 -13.50 -35.16
N GLY A 20 2.12 -14.56 -34.78
CA GLY A 20 2.24 -15.85 -35.45
C GLY A 20 1.63 -17.03 -34.72
N THR A 21 0.31 -17.21 -34.81
CA THR A 21 -0.42 -18.45 -35.18
C THR A 21 -1.92 -18.23 -34.93
N GLY A 22 -2.73 -18.68 -35.89
CA GLY A 22 -4.12 -18.27 -36.05
C GLY A 22 -5.11 -18.77 -35.00
N LYS A 23 -6.33 -18.25 -35.12
CA LYS A 23 -7.58 -18.71 -34.49
C LYS A 23 -7.44 -19.26 -33.07
N GLY A 24 -7.62 -18.36 -32.09
CA GLY A 24 -8.19 -18.73 -30.81
C GLY A 24 -7.34 -19.65 -29.95
N ASN A 25 -6.09 -19.29 -29.69
CA ASN A 25 -5.43 -19.74 -28.46
C ASN A 25 -6.03 -18.99 -27.25
N LYS A 26 -7.28 -19.31 -26.92
CA LYS A 26 -7.77 -19.35 -25.54
C LYS A 26 -7.05 -20.52 -24.84
N GLY A 27 -5.74 -20.36 -24.66
CA GLY A 27 -4.84 -21.43 -24.31
C GLY A 27 -3.78 -21.05 -23.30
N ILE A 28 -4.01 -19.99 -22.48
CA ILE A 28 -3.46 -19.78 -21.12
C ILE A 28 -4.46 -18.91 -20.34
N SER A 29 -5.75 -19.27 -20.36
CA SER A 29 -6.80 -18.51 -19.66
C SER A 29 -7.51 -19.36 -18.62
N GLU A 30 -6.74 -20.22 -17.95
CA GLU A 30 -6.99 -20.68 -16.58
C GLU A 30 -5.66 -20.51 -15.84
N GLY A 31 -5.49 -19.40 -15.12
CA GLY A 31 -4.32 -19.18 -14.23
C GLY A 31 -3.30 -18.11 -14.64
N SER A 32 -3.56 -17.23 -15.62
CA SER A 32 -2.71 -16.05 -15.83
C SER A 32 -2.89 -15.06 -14.68
N LEU A 33 -1.79 -14.65 -14.05
CA LEU A 33 -1.82 -13.66 -12.98
C LEU A 33 -2.30 -12.29 -13.52
N PRO A 34 -2.89 -11.43 -12.69
CA PRO A 34 -3.11 -10.02 -13.03
C PRO A 34 -1.79 -9.35 -13.42
N VAL A 35 -1.83 -8.39 -14.34
CA VAL A 35 -0.64 -7.64 -14.82
C VAL A 35 0.20 -7.07 -13.67
N THR A 36 -0.44 -6.60 -12.60
CA THR A 36 0.27 -6.02 -11.44
C THR A 36 0.93 -7.06 -10.53
N GLU A 37 0.61 -8.34 -10.70
CA GLU A 37 1.20 -9.47 -9.98
C GLU A 37 2.26 -10.21 -10.83
N GLU A 38 2.45 -9.81 -12.08
CA GLU A 38 3.50 -10.36 -12.95
C GLU A 38 4.86 -9.72 -12.60
N LEU A 39 5.82 -10.58 -12.24
CA LEU A 39 7.16 -10.18 -11.83
C LEU A 39 8.18 -10.47 -12.92
N HIS A 40 8.95 -9.45 -13.31
CA HIS A 40 9.99 -9.55 -14.32
C HIS A 40 11.36 -9.25 -13.73
N ILE A 41 12.42 -9.76 -14.35
CA ILE A 41 13.80 -9.53 -13.89
C ILE A 41 14.61 -8.96 -15.05
N ILE A 42 15.29 -7.83 -14.80
CA ILE A 42 16.23 -7.27 -15.77
C ILE A 42 17.61 -7.84 -15.46
N THR A 43 18.23 -8.47 -16.44
CA THR A 43 19.55 -9.10 -16.31
C THR A 43 20.57 -8.32 -17.12
N PHE A 44 21.71 -8.05 -16.48
CA PHE A 44 22.88 -7.42 -17.08
C PHE A 44 23.97 -8.46 -17.22
N THR A 45 24.56 -8.53 -18.40
CA THR A 45 25.72 -9.37 -18.70
C THR A 45 26.89 -8.51 -19.16
N LEU A 46 28.10 -8.89 -18.79
CA LEU A 46 29.33 -8.22 -19.17
C LEU A 46 30.41 -9.26 -19.44
N ASP A 47 30.96 -9.26 -20.64
CA ASP A 47 32.14 -10.07 -20.95
C ASP A 47 33.39 -9.32 -20.47
N TYR A 48 33.93 -9.75 -19.33
CA TYR A 48 35.07 -9.13 -18.67
C TYR A 48 36.38 -9.76 -19.14
N ARG A 49 37.34 -8.90 -19.52
CA ARG A 49 38.69 -9.31 -19.92
C ARG A 49 39.75 -8.42 -19.27
N TYR A 50 40.65 -9.01 -18.49
CA TYR A 50 41.76 -8.28 -17.89
C TYR A 50 42.96 -9.18 -17.58
N ARG A 51 44.14 -8.81 -18.07
CA ARG A 51 45.42 -9.54 -17.86
C ARG A 51 45.33 -11.05 -18.14
N GLY A 52 44.68 -11.43 -19.24
CA GLY A 52 44.51 -12.83 -19.64
C GLY A 52 43.42 -13.59 -18.89
N ILE A 53 42.72 -12.97 -17.93
CA ILE A 53 41.49 -13.51 -17.35
C ILE A 53 40.33 -13.08 -18.24
N GLU A 54 39.56 -14.05 -18.72
CA GLU A 54 38.31 -13.83 -19.43
C GLU A 54 37.17 -14.52 -18.66
N CYS A 55 36.11 -13.80 -18.36
CA CYS A 55 34.91 -14.37 -17.76
C CYS A 55 33.66 -13.57 -18.12
N GLN A 56 32.51 -14.23 -18.10
CA GLN A 56 31.22 -13.55 -18.23
C GLN A 56 30.67 -13.26 -16.85
N LEU A 57 30.45 -11.98 -16.56
CA LEU A 57 29.80 -11.51 -15.35
C LEU A 57 28.32 -11.31 -15.63
N GLN A 58 27.48 -11.74 -14.69
CA GLN A 58 26.04 -11.57 -14.77
C GLN A 58 25.49 -11.09 -13.43
N THR A 59 24.58 -10.13 -13.48
CA THR A 59 23.77 -9.72 -12.32
C THR A 59 22.36 -9.40 -12.77
N SER A 60 21.43 -9.33 -11.82
CA SER A 60 20.03 -9.08 -12.09
C SER A 60 19.44 -8.10 -11.08
N THR A 61 18.41 -7.37 -11.47
CA THR A 61 17.61 -6.57 -10.53
C THR A 61 16.82 -7.47 -9.59
N LEU A 62 16.29 -6.89 -8.51
CA LEU A 62 15.10 -7.45 -7.88
C LEU A 62 13.94 -7.46 -8.88
N PRO A 63 12.89 -8.26 -8.65
CA PRO A 63 11.79 -8.33 -9.58
C PRO A 63 11.05 -7.00 -9.67
N VAL A 64 10.65 -6.64 -10.88
CA VAL A 64 9.95 -5.42 -11.22
C VAL A 64 8.56 -5.77 -11.76
N VAL A 65 7.58 -4.92 -11.48
CA VAL A 65 6.26 -4.98 -12.09
C VAL A 65 6.21 -3.97 -13.24
N ILE A 66 5.74 -4.40 -14.40
CA ILE A 66 5.62 -3.54 -15.59
C ILE A 66 4.16 -3.13 -15.72
N VAL A 67 3.90 -1.82 -15.65
CA VAL A 67 2.56 -1.24 -15.79
C VAL A 67 2.41 -0.50 -17.11
N SER A 68 1.19 -0.50 -17.65
CA SER A 68 0.84 0.21 -18.89
C SER A 68 0.15 1.55 -18.62
N ASN A 69 -0.45 1.73 -17.43
CA ASN A 69 -1.18 2.93 -17.05
C ASN A 69 -0.84 3.32 -15.61
N ALA A 70 -0.80 4.63 -15.33
CA ALA A 70 -0.56 5.18 -14.00
C ALA A 70 -1.55 4.69 -12.94
N ASN A 71 -2.80 4.38 -13.32
CA ASN A 71 -3.79 3.84 -12.40
C ASN A 71 -3.45 2.44 -11.84
N GLN A 72 -2.47 1.74 -12.44
CA GLN A 72 -1.98 0.43 -11.96
C GLN A 72 -0.84 0.57 -10.95
N ILE A 73 -0.25 1.76 -10.79
CA ILE A 73 0.93 1.97 -9.95
C ILE A 73 0.65 1.56 -8.50
N SER A 74 -0.52 1.93 -7.96
CA SER A 74 -0.91 1.58 -6.58
C SER A 74 -0.88 0.07 -6.36
N SER A 75 -1.56 -0.70 -7.21
CA SER A 75 -1.61 -2.17 -7.10
C SER A 75 -0.26 -2.82 -7.39
N ALA A 76 0.51 -2.29 -8.35
CA ALA A 76 1.87 -2.77 -8.62
C ALA A 76 2.79 -2.56 -7.41
N TRP A 77 2.67 -1.42 -6.71
CA TRP A 77 3.44 -1.15 -5.52
C TRP A 77 3.08 -2.10 -4.37
N ALA A 78 1.80 -2.43 -4.19
CA ALA A 78 1.39 -3.49 -3.25
C ALA A 78 2.10 -4.82 -3.52
N SER A 79 2.21 -5.22 -4.79
CA SER A 79 2.90 -6.46 -5.18
C SER A 79 4.39 -6.39 -4.85
N ILE A 80 5.05 -5.25 -5.12
CA ILE A 80 6.45 -5.05 -4.74
C ILE A 80 6.63 -5.11 -3.21
N LEU A 81 5.76 -4.46 -2.43
CA LEU A 81 5.81 -4.50 -0.97
C LEU A 81 5.65 -5.92 -0.43
N TRP A 82 4.67 -6.68 -0.94
CA TRP A 82 4.42 -8.05 -0.50
C TRP A 82 5.58 -8.98 -0.85
N PHE A 83 6.16 -8.84 -2.05
CA PHE A 83 7.32 -9.59 -2.49
C PHE A 83 8.54 -9.31 -1.63
N ILE A 84 8.90 -8.04 -1.43
CA ILE A 84 10.07 -7.63 -0.64
C ILE A 84 9.93 -8.06 0.83
N MET A 85 8.71 -7.97 1.37
CA MET A 85 8.44 -8.32 2.77
C MET A 85 8.59 -9.82 3.05
N LEU A 86 8.21 -10.69 2.10
CA LEU A 86 8.00 -12.12 2.39
C LEU A 86 8.84 -13.08 1.55
N SER A 87 9.35 -12.67 0.39
CA SER A 87 10.11 -13.58 -0.47
C SER A 87 11.52 -13.82 0.09
N ARG A 88 11.89 -15.09 0.21
CA ARG A 88 13.27 -15.52 0.51
C ARG A 88 14.12 -15.65 -0.74
N ASP A 89 13.47 -15.89 -1.88
CA ASP A 89 14.11 -15.98 -3.18
C ASP A 89 13.89 -14.67 -3.93
N THR A 90 14.97 -13.93 -4.13
CA THR A 90 14.97 -12.63 -4.82
C THR A 90 14.69 -12.74 -6.32
N LYS A 91 14.56 -13.95 -6.88
CA LYS A 91 14.28 -14.18 -8.30
C LYS A 91 12.99 -14.96 -8.56
N ASN A 92 12.16 -15.18 -7.53
CA ASN A 92 10.92 -15.95 -7.68
C ASN A 92 9.83 -15.15 -8.44
N GLN A 93 9.80 -15.29 -9.77
CA GLN A 93 8.80 -14.64 -10.63
C GLN A 93 7.39 -15.23 -10.47
N LEU A 94 7.26 -16.45 -9.94
CA LEU A 94 5.98 -17.14 -9.69
C LEU A 94 5.45 -16.91 -8.28
N PHE A 95 5.96 -15.91 -7.56
CA PHE A 95 5.62 -15.62 -6.16
C PHE A 95 4.11 -15.46 -5.94
N PHE A 96 3.42 -14.77 -6.85
CA PHE A 96 1.98 -14.53 -6.75
C PHE A 96 1.10 -15.70 -7.22
N SER A 97 1.68 -16.79 -7.72
CA SER A 97 0.91 -18.02 -7.97
C SER A 97 0.42 -18.67 -6.65
N LYS A 98 1.16 -18.46 -5.55
CA LYS A 98 0.75 -18.89 -4.20
C LYS A 98 1.42 -17.98 -3.15
N PRO A 99 0.94 -16.73 -3.00
CA PRO A 99 1.59 -15.76 -2.14
C PRO A 99 1.46 -16.20 -0.66
N PRO A 100 2.55 -16.17 0.12
CA PRO A 100 2.50 -16.47 1.54
C PRO A 100 1.71 -15.38 2.30
N ALA A 101 1.13 -15.76 3.44
CA ALA A 101 0.54 -14.81 4.37
C ALA A 101 1.63 -14.04 5.14
N ALA A 102 1.39 -12.75 5.39
CA ALA A 102 2.22 -11.92 6.24
C ALA A 102 1.75 -12.00 7.70
N THR A 103 2.66 -11.86 8.66
CA THR A 103 2.26 -11.56 10.04
C THR A 103 1.98 -10.06 10.19
N TRP A 104 1.12 -9.69 11.14
CA TRP A 104 0.86 -8.28 11.46
C TRP A 104 2.14 -7.55 11.89
N ALA A 105 3.06 -8.22 12.58
CA ALA A 105 4.36 -7.62 12.93
C ALA A 105 5.16 -7.17 11.69
N GLN A 106 5.20 -8.01 10.65
CA GLN A 106 5.88 -7.67 9.39
C GLN A 106 5.13 -6.54 8.67
N LEU A 107 3.82 -6.69 8.48
CA LEU A 107 3.02 -5.73 7.71
C LEU A 107 2.97 -4.35 8.38
N SER A 108 2.76 -4.28 9.69
CA SER A 108 2.73 -3.02 10.44
C SER A 108 4.03 -2.23 10.33
N THR A 109 5.17 -2.93 10.30
CA THR A 109 6.49 -2.32 10.09
C THR A 109 6.58 -1.72 8.68
N VAL A 110 6.22 -2.49 7.65
CA VAL A 110 6.25 -2.03 6.25
C VAL A 110 5.30 -0.86 6.02
N LEU A 111 4.09 -0.89 6.59
CA LEU A 111 3.15 0.22 6.55
C LEU A 111 3.77 1.49 7.17
N SER A 112 4.35 1.39 8.36
CA SER A 112 5.00 2.53 9.01
C SER A 112 6.16 3.11 8.18
N TRP A 113 6.91 2.26 7.46
CA TRP A 113 7.93 2.71 6.51
C TRP A 113 7.35 3.47 5.32
N GLN A 114 6.18 3.08 4.79
CA GLN A 114 5.52 3.83 3.71
C GLN A 114 5.21 5.27 4.14
N PHE A 115 4.63 5.44 5.34
CA PHE A 115 4.35 6.77 5.91
C PHE A 115 5.64 7.54 6.19
N SER A 116 6.66 6.89 6.73
CA SER A 116 7.95 7.54 7.01
C SER A 116 8.65 8.03 5.74
N ALA A 117 8.63 7.23 4.66
CA ALA A 117 9.21 7.61 3.39
C ALA A 117 8.43 8.75 2.71
N ALA A 118 7.11 8.75 2.83
CA ALA A 118 6.25 9.75 2.21
C ALA A 118 6.16 11.08 2.99
N THR A 119 6.33 11.05 4.31
CA THR A 119 5.93 12.15 5.20
C THR A 119 6.96 12.51 6.29
N GLU A 120 8.10 11.83 6.30
CA GLU A 120 9.12 11.88 7.37
C GLU A 120 8.64 11.38 8.75
N GLN A 121 7.39 10.91 8.85
CA GLN A 121 6.81 10.38 10.09
C GLN A 121 6.11 9.05 9.84
N GLY A 122 6.47 8.05 10.65
CA GLY A 122 5.79 6.75 10.65
C GLY A 122 4.47 6.77 11.41
N LEU A 123 3.88 5.58 11.51
CA LEU A 123 2.63 5.37 12.24
C LEU A 123 2.90 5.08 13.73
N ASP A 124 2.07 5.64 14.60
CA ASP A 124 2.14 5.39 16.04
C ASP A 124 1.40 4.11 16.45
N LYS A 125 1.56 3.72 17.73
CA LYS A 125 0.97 2.47 18.26
C LYS A 125 -0.57 2.48 18.17
N PRO A 126 -1.30 3.55 18.58
CA PRO A 126 -2.75 3.63 18.37
C PRO A 126 -3.19 3.50 16.92
N GLN A 127 -2.51 4.16 15.98
CA GLN A 127 -2.81 4.11 14.56
C GLN A 127 -2.61 2.71 13.99
N LEU A 128 -1.46 2.10 14.28
CA LEU A 128 -1.18 0.71 13.90
C LEU A 128 -2.21 -0.24 14.49
N LYS A 129 -2.58 -0.07 15.77
CA LYS A 129 -3.61 -0.91 16.39
C LYS A 129 -4.94 -0.84 15.65
N MET A 130 -5.39 0.35 15.26
CA MET A 130 -6.63 0.52 14.49
C MET A 130 -6.55 -0.19 13.14
N LEU A 131 -5.44 -0.04 12.42
CA LEU A 131 -5.21 -0.70 11.13
C LEU A 131 -5.19 -2.23 11.25
N GLY A 132 -4.53 -2.75 12.29
CA GLY A 132 -4.50 -4.19 12.56
C GLY A 132 -5.87 -4.73 12.93
N GLU A 133 -6.65 -4.00 13.73
CA GLU A 133 -8.04 -4.38 14.05
C GLU A 133 -8.94 -4.33 12.80
N LYS A 134 -8.66 -3.43 11.85
CA LYS A 134 -9.40 -3.34 10.59
C LYS A 134 -9.14 -4.53 9.66
N LEU A 135 -7.92 -5.07 9.64
CA LEU A 135 -7.55 -6.21 8.80
C LEU A 135 -7.84 -7.57 9.45
N CYS A 136 -7.53 -7.70 10.74
CA CYS A 136 -7.57 -8.99 11.44
C CYS A 136 -8.75 -9.12 12.41
N GLY A 137 -9.52 -8.05 12.62
CA GLY A 137 -10.57 -7.99 13.62
C GLY A 137 -10.08 -7.69 15.05
N PRO A 138 -11.01 -7.65 16.03
CA PRO A 138 -10.68 -7.37 17.42
C PRO A 138 -9.68 -8.37 18.00
N GLY A 139 -8.71 -7.87 18.78
CA GLY A 139 -7.71 -8.73 19.43
C GLY A 139 -6.51 -9.09 18.55
N VAL A 140 -6.27 -8.33 17.47
CA VAL A 140 -5.07 -8.45 16.63
C VAL A 140 -3.80 -8.53 17.50
N SER A 141 -2.95 -9.50 17.17
CA SER A 141 -1.66 -9.71 17.81
C SER A 141 -0.55 -9.61 16.77
N SER A 142 0.71 -9.49 17.21
CA SER A 142 1.87 -9.50 16.31
C SER A 142 1.95 -10.74 15.41
N GLN A 143 1.34 -11.86 15.82
CA GLN A 143 1.34 -13.13 15.09
C GLN A 143 0.10 -13.34 14.21
N SER A 144 -0.88 -12.44 14.27
CA SER A 144 -2.06 -12.50 13.40
C SER A 144 -1.63 -12.48 11.93
N THR A 145 -2.19 -13.37 11.12
CA THR A 145 -1.82 -13.54 9.72
C THR A 145 -2.77 -12.80 8.79
N ILE A 146 -2.23 -12.18 7.74
CA ILE A 146 -2.95 -11.46 6.70
C ILE A 146 -2.60 -12.08 5.34
N THR A 147 -3.60 -12.44 4.55
CA THR A 147 -3.40 -12.96 3.19
C THR A 147 -3.14 -11.83 2.19
N TRP A 148 -2.56 -12.17 1.04
CA TRP A 148 -2.43 -11.22 -0.07
C TRP A 148 -3.78 -10.63 -0.49
N ASP A 149 -4.82 -11.46 -0.51
CA ASP A 149 -6.15 -11.06 -0.94
C ASP A 149 -6.78 -10.08 0.07
N GLN A 150 -6.68 -10.32 1.38
CA GLN A 150 -7.11 -9.37 2.42
C GLN A 150 -6.42 -8.01 2.32
N PHE A 151 -5.14 -8.01 1.96
CA PHE A 151 -4.36 -6.78 1.83
C PHE A 151 -4.69 -6.00 0.55
N SER A 152 -4.85 -6.68 -0.59
CA SER A 152 -4.81 -6.04 -1.91
C SER A 152 -6.06 -6.22 -2.79
N LYS A 153 -6.93 -7.20 -2.51
CA LYS A 153 -8.07 -7.56 -3.37
C LYS A 153 -9.43 -7.43 -2.70
N GLU A 154 -9.56 -7.92 -1.47
CA GLU A 154 -10.81 -7.93 -0.74
C GLU A 154 -11.29 -6.52 -0.46
N ALA A 155 -12.58 -6.27 -0.67
CA ALA A 155 -13.20 -4.98 -0.40
C ALA A 155 -13.22 -4.71 1.11
N THR A 156 -12.88 -3.49 1.51
CA THR A 156 -13.04 -3.08 2.91
C THR A 156 -14.52 -3.01 3.28
N GLU A 157 -14.88 -3.46 4.49
CA GLU A 157 -16.27 -3.42 4.99
C GLU A 157 -16.89 -2.01 4.98
N SER A 158 -16.05 -0.98 5.03
CA SER A 158 -16.46 0.43 5.03
C SER A 158 -16.58 1.04 3.63
N SER A 159 -16.27 0.29 2.58
CA SER A 159 -16.37 0.77 1.20
C SER A 159 -17.85 0.84 0.73
N PRO A 160 -18.22 1.83 -0.10
CA PRO A 160 -19.56 1.91 -0.68
C PRO A 160 -19.88 0.73 -1.60
N GLU A 161 -21.13 0.26 -1.62
CA GLU A 161 -21.58 -0.87 -2.47
C GLU A 161 -21.23 -0.69 -3.96
N ASN A 162 -21.33 0.54 -4.47
CA ASN A 162 -21.08 0.87 -5.87
C ASN A 162 -19.61 1.18 -6.19
N HIS A 163 -18.72 1.20 -5.19
CA HIS A 163 -17.32 1.55 -5.37
C HIS A 163 -16.45 0.89 -4.30
N SER A 164 -16.30 -0.43 -4.40
CA SER A 164 -15.45 -1.21 -3.50
C SER A 164 -13.97 -0.97 -3.78
N PHE A 165 -13.17 -1.04 -2.73
CA PHE A 165 -11.71 -0.89 -2.80
C PHE A 165 -11.03 -1.70 -1.71
N SER A 166 -9.78 -2.11 -1.96
CA SER A 166 -9.01 -2.92 -1.01
C SER A 166 -8.36 -2.08 0.09
N PHE A 167 -7.88 -2.77 1.12
CA PHE A 167 -7.16 -2.12 2.22
C PHE A 167 -5.96 -1.30 1.72
N TRP A 168 -5.14 -1.88 0.84
CA TRP A 168 -3.99 -1.17 0.28
C TRP A 168 -4.39 0.07 -0.52
N THR A 169 -5.38 -0.03 -1.42
CA THR A 169 -5.85 1.12 -2.20
C THR A 169 -6.25 2.28 -1.30
N TRP A 170 -6.91 1.99 -0.17
CA TRP A 170 -7.26 2.99 0.83
C TRP A 170 -6.06 3.63 1.52
N ILE A 171 -5.06 2.82 1.93
CA ILE A 171 -3.82 3.32 2.54
C ILE A 171 -3.06 4.21 1.56
N ASP A 172 -2.93 3.78 0.31
CA ASP A 172 -2.23 4.51 -0.74
C ASP A 172 -2.92 5.86 -1.04
N GLY A 173 -4.26 5.86 -1.12
CA GLY A 173 -5.03 7.10 -1.25
C GLY A 173 -4.82 8.06 -0.07
N ILE A 174 -4.71 7.55 1.16
CA ILE A 174 -4.36 8.39 2.32
C ILE A 174 -2.94 8.95 2.22
N LEU A 175 -1.96 8.14 1.80
CA LEU A 175 -0.59 8.60 1.61
C LEU A 175 -0.53 9.74 0.58
N LEU A 176 -1.22 9.58 -0.54
CA LEU A 176 -1.33 10.60 -1.58
C LEU A 176 -1.98 11.89 -1.03
N LEU A 177 -3.11 11.76 -0.33
CA LEU A 177 -3.78 12.90 0.30
C LEU A 177 -2.85 13.65 1.27
N ILE A 178 -2.04 12.94 2.05
CA ILE A 178 -1.08 13.59 2.95
C ILE A 178 -0.01 14.33 2.16
N GLN A 179 0.59 13.69 1.16
CA GLN A 179 1.65 14.26 0.35
C GLN A 179 1.21 15.51 -0.40
N GLU A 180 0.00 15.49 -0.98
CA GLU A 180 -0.48 16.58 -1.81
C GLU A 180 -1.08 17.73 -1.00
N HIS A 181 -1.73 17.45 0.13
CA HIS A 181 -2.59 18.42 0.80
C HIS A 181 -2.37 18.60 2.30
N LEU A 182 -1.84 17.61 3.02
CA LEU A 182 -1.85 17.61 4.50
C LEU A 182 -0.47 17.50 5.15
N LEU A 183 0.62 17.56 4.39
CA LEU A 183 1.98 17.30 4.88
C LEU A 183 2.33 18.13 6.12
N GLN A 184 1.98 19.42 6.13
CA GLN A 184 2.23 20.30 7.28
C GLN A 184 1.41 19.95 8.52
N LEU A 185 0.14 19.58 8.34
CA LEU A 185 -0.77 19.23 9.45
C LEU A 185 -0.40 17.86 10.04
N TRP A 186 -0.08 16.91 9.18
CA TRP A 186 0.43 15.60 9.56
C TRP A 186 1.77 15.73 10.29
N GLY A 187 2.72 16.50 9.72
CA GLY A 187 4.04 16.72 10.31
C GLY A 187 4.00 17.40 11.69
N LYS A 188 2.99 18.22 11.96
CA LYS A 188 2.77 18.83 13.29
C LYS A 188 1.97 17.94 14.25
N LYS A 189 1.62 16.71 13.86
CA LYS A 189 0.79 15.77 14.63
C LYS A 189 -0.58 16.34 15.00
N LEU A 190 -1.14 17.19 14.15
CA LEU A 190 -2.47 17.77 14.32
C LEU A 190 -3.58 16.84 13.80
N ILE A 191 -3.21 15.85 13.01
CA ILE A 191 -4.11 14.81 12.48
C ILE A 191 -3.87 13.54 13.28
N MET A 192 -4.93 13.04 13.93
CA MET A 192 -4.86 11.77 14.66
C MET A 192 -4.86 10.58 13.68
N GLY A 193 -5.46 10.74 12.51
CA GLY A 193 -5.31 9.84 11.37
C GLY A 193 -6.19 8.60 11.47
N PHE A 194 -5.62 7.50 11.94
CA PHE A 194 -6.29 6.19 11.96
C PHE A 194 -7.03 5.95 13.28
N VAL A 195 -8.31 6.33 13.32
CA VAL A 195 -9.20 6.07 14.48
C VAL A 195 -10.56 5.58 14.01
N SER A 196 -10.98 4.43 14.55
CA SER A 196 -12.30 3.85 14.25
C SER A 196 -13.43 4.71 14.83
N ARG A 197 -14.62 4.66 14.19
CA ARG A 197 -15.82 5.38 14.66
C ARG A 197 -16.14 5.10 16.14
N LYS A 198 -16.00 3.84 16.58
CA LYS A 198 -16.20 3.44 17.98
C LYS A 198 -15.20 4.12 18.94
N ASN A 199 -13.93 4.19 18.54
CA ASN A 199 -12.88 4.82 19.34
C ASN A 199 -13.01 6.35 19.35
N GLU A 200 -13.35 6.95 18.22
CA GLU A 200 -13.69 8.37 18.10
C GLU A 200 -14.78 8.77 19.10
N GLN A 201 -15.91 8.05 19.12
CA GLN A 201 -17.00 8.33 20.07
C GLN A 201 -16.54 8.24 21.52
N ARG A 202 -15.73 7.22 21.85
CA ARG A 202 -15.17 7.03 23.19
C ARG A 202 -14.24 8.18 23.60
N LEU A 203 -13.42 8.68 22.68
CA LEU A 203 -12.47 9.77 22.94
C LEU A 203 -13.19 11.11 23.17
N LEU A 204 -14.29 11.35 22.46
CA LEU A 204 -15.03 12.61 22.47
C LEU A 204 -16.10 12.69 23.58
N LYS A 205 -16.72 11.58 23.98
CA LYS A 205 -17.86 11.54 24.92
C LYS A 205 -17.65 12.30 26.25
N ARG A 206 -16.42 12.41 26.74
CA ARG A 206 -16.08 13.07 28.02
C ARG A 206 -15.25 14.34 27.84
N LYS A 207 -15.31 14.95 26.66
CA LYS A 207 -14.60 16.19 26.33
C LYS A 207 -15.55 17.38 26.38
N ARG A 208 -14.97 18.58 26.47
CA ARG A 208 -15.72 19.83 26.44
C ARG A 208 -16.38 20.01 25.06
N ALA A 209 -17.58 20.58 25.03
CA ALA A 209 -18.24 20.98 23.78
C ALA A 209 -17.28 21.75 22.86
N GLY A 210 -17.30 21.45 21.57
CA GLY A 210 -16.38 22.01 20.58
C GLY A 210 -15.01 21.34 20.51
N THR A 211 -14.71 20.37 21.37
CA THR A 211 -13.53 19.51 21.18
C THR A 211 -13.73 18.67 19.93
N PHE A 212 -12.74 18.67 19.04
CA PHE A 212 -12.79 17.94 17.78
C PHE A 212 -11.56 17.06 17.57
N LEU A 213 -11.67 16.16 16.60
CA LEU A 213 -10.55 15.39 16.09
C LEU A 213 -10.59 15.27 14.57
N LEU A 214 -9.42 15.10 13.98
CA LEU A 214 -9.21 14.86 12.57
C LEU A 214 -8.77 13.42 12.35
N ARG A 215 -9.49 12.69 11.50
CA ARG A 215 -9.17 11.32 11.12
C ARG A 215 -9.38 11.08 9.63
N PHE A 216 -8.76 10.06 9.08
CA PHE A 216 -9.00 9.67 7.70
C PHE A 216 -10.37 8.98 7.57
N SER A 217 -11.03 9.24 6.44
CA SER A 217 -12.29 8.59 6.07
C SER A 217 -12.01 7.15 5.68
N GLU A 218 -12.78 6.22 6.24
CA GLU A 218 -12.69 4.79 5.93
C GLU A 218 -13.49 4.39 4.69
N SER A 219 -14.28 5.30 4.12
CA SER A 219 -15.22 5.05 3.02
C SER A 219 -14.85 5.72 1.70
N ILE A 220 -13.66 6.33 1.61
CA ILE A 220 -13.16 7.02 0.40
C ILE A 220 -11.84 6.35 -0.01
N SER A 221 -11.78 5.80 -1.23
CA SER A 221 -10.58 5.13 -1.75
C SER A 221 -9.43 6.10 -2.03
N SER A 222 -9.73 7.31 -2.52
CA SER A 222 -8.73 8.34 -2.86
C SER A 222 -8.14 9.06 -1.65
N GLY A 223 -8.47 8.63 -0.44
CA GLY A 223 -8.18 9.36 0.78
C GLY A 223 -9.16 10.51 0.99
N GLY A 224 -9.73 10.58 2.20
CA GLY A 224 -10.52 11.74 2.64
C GLY A 224 -10.24 12.03 4.10
N ILE A 225 -10.54 13.25 4.55
CA ILE A 225 -10.39 13.63 5.95
C ILE A 225 -11.75 13.97 6.55
N THR A 226 -11.98 13.47 7.76
CA THR A 226 -13.19 13.71 8.52
C THR A 226 -12.86 14.56 9.73
N PHE A 227 -13.71 15.56 9.96
CA PHE A 227 -13.73 16.41 11.14
C PHE A 227 -14.94 16.04 12.00
N THR A 228 -14.68 15.66 13.23
CA THR A 228 -15.73 15.23 14.17
C THR A 228 -15.57 15.98 15.48
N TRP A 229 -16.66 16.52 16.03
CA TRP A 229 -16.65 17.23 17.30
C TRP A 229 -17.73 16.70 18.25
N VAL A 230 -17.57 16.99 19.54
CA VAL A 230 -18.61 16.74 20.54
C VAL A 230 -19.39 18.02 20.81
N ASP A 231 -20.70 17.89 20.90
CA ASP A 231 -21.59 18.92 21.39
C ASP A 231 -22.59 18.32 22.39
N PHE A 232 -23.23 19.16 23.20
CA PHE A 232 -24.23 18.72 24.19
C PHE A 232 -25.54 19.44 23.93
N LYS A 233 -26.62 18.68 23.79
CA LYS A 233 -27.97 19.25 23.80
C LYS A 233 -28.28 19.83 25.18
N ASN A 234 -29.27 20.72 25.23
CA ASN A 234 -29.78 21.30 26.47
C ASN A 234 -30.23 20.25 27.51
N ASP A 235 -30.57 19.03 27.06
CA ASP A 235 -31.05 17.94 27.92
C ASP A 235 -29.93 17.05 28.48
N GLY A 236 -28.66 17.39 28.23
CA GLY A 236 -27.48 16.62 28.69
C GLY A 236 -27.11 15.43 27.80
N GLU A 237 -27.90 15.13 26.76
CA GLU A 237 -27.52 14.20 25.69
C GLU A 237 -26.35 14.76 24.88
N PHE A 238 -25.32 13.96 24.65
CA PHE A 238 -24.20 14.35 23.78
C PHE A 238 -24.47 13.96 22.33
N LEU A 239 -24.09 14.84 21.40
CA LEU A 239 -24.09 14.61 19.96
C LEU A 239 -22.65 14.59 19.45
N ILE A 240 -22.41 13.79 18.41
CA ILE A 240 -21.13 13.74 17.72
C ILE A 240 -21.38 13.97 16.23
N PRO A 241 -21.50 15.24 15.80
CA PRO A 241 -21.65 15.58 14.39
C PRO A 241 -20.36 15.25 13.62
N ILE A 242 -20.53 14.92 12.34
CA ILE A 242 -19.44 14.53 11.44
C ILE A 242 -19.51 15.42 10.20
N LEU A 243 -18.40 16.08 9.86
CA LEU A 243 -18.19 16.76 8.59
C LEU A 243 -17.11 16.02 7.80
N LEU A 244 -17.46 15.62 6.58
CA LEU A 244 -16.55 14.97 5.66
C LEU A 244 -16.00 16.02 4.68
N PHE A 245 -14.69 16.17 4.65
CA PHE A 245 -14.00 16.99 3.66
C PHE A 245 -13.41 16.07 2.59
N ASN A 246 -13.90 16.22 1.36
CA ASN A 246 -13.21 15.69 0.20
C ASN A 246 -12.34 16.83 -0.35
N LEU A 247 -11.02 16.69 -0.18
CA LEU A 247 -10.05 17.69 -0.63
C LEU A 247 -9.59 17.46 -2.07
N VAL A 248 -10.17 16.45 -2.73
CA VAL A 248 -9.94 16.03 -4.11
C VAL A 248 -11.27 15.98 -4.86
#